data_AF-A0A0A0LBS7-F1
#
_entry.id   AF-A0A0A0LBS7-F1
#
_cell.length_a   1.000
_cell.length_b   1.000
_cell.length_c   1.000
_cell.angle_alpha   90.00
_cell.angle_beta   90.00
_cell.angle_gamma   90.00
#
_symmetry.space_group_name_H-M   'P 1'
#
loop_
_entity.id
_entity.type
_entity.pdbx_description
1 polymer ?
#
loop_
_entity_poly.entity_id
_entity_poly.type
_entity_poly.pdbx_seq_one_letter_code
_entity_poly.pdbx_strand_id
1 'polypeptide(L)'
;MGIKTAEELLETEPENAGTFLLLSNTYASTGKWREAARVRKKTKDKGLKKQPGCSWIDVGNTVHAFVVDDNSHCEFENIYLLLHDLHTKMKKIGHTLHEDLTMDFNL
;
A
#
# COMPACT_ATOMS: atom_id res chain seq x y z
N MET A 1 -15.22 -17.69 7.83
CA MET A 1 -14.83 -17.30 9.20
C MET A 1 -14.34 -15.85 9.25
N GLY A 2 -13.40 -15.43 8.38
CA GLY A 2 -12.83 -14.06 8.42
C GLY A 2 -13.78 -12.87 8.23
N ILE A 3 -14.84 -12.97 7.40
CA ILE A 3 -15.80 -11.87 7.20
C ILE A 3 -16.52 -11.51 8.50
N LYS A 4 -17.03 -12.51 9.23
CA LYS A 4 -17.78 -12.30 10.48
C LYS A 4 -16.90 -11.65 11.55
N THR A 5 -15.69 -12.14 11.72
CA THR A 5 -14.72 -11.57 12.65
C THR A 5 -14.34 -10.13 12.31
N ALA A 6 -14.17 -9.82 11.01
CA ALA A 6 -13.89 -8.45 10.58
C ALA A 6 -15.09 -7.51 10.78
N GLU A 7 -16.32 -8.00 10.63
CA GLU A 7 -17.53 -7.23 10.93
C GLU A 7 -17.67 -6.94 12.43
N GLU A 8 -17.47 -7.93 13.30
CA GLU A 8 -17.45 -7.76 14.78
C GLU A 8 -16.33 -6.79 15.22
N LEU A 9 -15.17 -6.86 14.59
CA LEU A 9 -14.07 -5.94 14.88
C LEU A 9 -14.40 -4.51 14.46
N LEU A 10 -15.16 -4.31 13.38
CA LEU A 10 -15.63 -2.98 12.97
C LEU A 10 -16.77 -2.43 13.84
N GLU A 11 -17.49 -3.28 14.57
CA GLU A 11 -18.43 -2.83 15.60
C GLU A 11 -17.68 -2.31 16.83
N THR A 12 -16.54 -2.92 17.16
CA THR A 12 -15.71 -2.56 18.32
C THR A 12 -14.75 -1.39 18.00
N GLU A 13 -14.16 -1.38 16.81
CA GLU A 13 -13.20 -0.38 16.32
C GLU A 13 -13.69 0.23 14.98
N PRO A 14 -14.70 1.10 15.02
CA PRO A 14 -15.40 1.58 13.82
C PRO A 14 -14.57 2.47 12.88
N GLU A 15 -13.34 2.82 13.27
CA GLU A 15 -12.41 3.66 12.50
C GLU A 15 -11.14 2.91 12.06
N ASN A 16 -11.08 1.58 12.28
CA ASN A 16 -9.92 0.80 11.87
C ASN A 16 -9.87 0.63 10.34
N ALA A 17 -9.10 1.48 9.67
CA ALA A 17 -8.92 1.46 8.22
C ALA A 17 -8.37 0.11 7.72
N GLY A 18 -7.47 -0.53 8.48
CA GLY A 18 -6.91 -1.84 8.15
C GLY A 18 -7.98 -2.93 8.07
N THR A 19 -8.90 -2.96 9.03
CA THR A 19 -10.01 -3.91 9.06
C THR A 19 -10.97 -3.70 7.88
N PHE A 20 -11.27 -2.44 7.51
CA PHE A 20 -12.06 -2.14 6.32
C PHE A 20 -11.40 -2.65 5.02
N LEU A 21 -10.10 -2.42 4.85
CA LEU A 21 -9.36 -2.91 3.68
C LEU A 21 -9.39 -4.45 3.63
N LEU A 22 -9.12 -5.12 4.75
CA LEU A 22 -9.14 -6.58 4.83
C LEU A 22 -10.52 -7.16 4.48
N LEU A 23 -11.59 -6.54 5.01
CA LEU A 23 -12.96 -6.94 4.72
C LEU A 23 -13.30 -6.79 3.23
N SER A 24 -12.94 -5.64 2.64
CA SER A 24 -13.11 -5.41 1.20
C SER A 24 -12.39 -6.46 0.36
N ASN A 25 -11.14 -6.78 0.71
CA ASN A 25 -10.33 -7.77 -0.02
C ASN A 25 -10.90 -9.18 0.13
N THR A 26 -11.41 -9.52 1.31
CA THR A 26 -12.06 -10.83 1.55
C THR A 26 -13.36 -10.98 0.75
N TYR A 27 -14.14 -9.91 0.61
CA TYR A 27 -15.31 -9.89 -0.27
C TYR A 27 -14.88 -10.05 -1.75
N ALA A 28 -13.87 -9.32 -2.20
CA ALA A 28 -13.36 -9.42 -3.57
C ALA A 28 -12.83 -10.83 -3.90
N SER A 29 -12.04 -11.43 -3.01
CA SER A 29 -11.45 -12.77 -3.21
C SER A 29 -12.50 -13.89 -3.29
N THR A 30 -13.71 -13.63 -2.79
CA THR A 30 -14.85 -14.56 -2.85
C THR A 30 -15.84 -14.22 -3.96
N GLY A 31 -15.48 -13.31 -4.88
CA GLY A 31 -16.33 -12.90 -6.01
C GLY A 31 -17.48 -11.94 -5.64
N LYS A 32 -17.53 -11.48 -4.38
CA LYS A 32 -18.56 -10.57 -3.86
C LYS A 32 -18.17 -9.12 -4.09
N TRP A 33 -18.04 -8.74 -5.37
CA TRP A 33 -17.52 -7.44 -5.79
C TRP A 33 -18.41 -6.25 -5.36
N ARG A 34 -19.72 -6.45 -5.25
CA ARG A 34 -20.67 -5.41 -4.83
C ARG A 34 -20.46 -5.04 -3.37
N GLU A 35 -20.23 -6.04 -2.53
CA GLU A 35 -19.96 -5.92 -1.11
C GLU A 35 -18.60 -5.26 -0.88
N ALA A 36 -17.58 -5.68 -1.64
CA ALA A 36 -16.27 -5.01 -1.65
C ALA A 36 -16.40 -3.53 -2.02
N ALA A 37 -17.14 -3.19 -3.07
CA ALA A 37 -17.39 -1.80 -3.48
C ALA A 37 -18.12 -1.00 -2.40
N ARG A 38 -19.12 -1.59 -1.72
CA ARG A 38 -19.82 -0.96 -0.60
C ARG A 38 -18.87 -0.66 0.57
N VAL A 39 -18.00 -1.60 0.91
CA VAL A 39 -16.99 -1.42 1.96
C VAL A 39 -16.03 -0.29 1.57
N ARG A 40 -15.48 -0.29 0.35
CA ARG A 40 -14.61 0.80 -0.15
C ARG A 40 -15.28 2.16 -0.12
N LYS A 41 -16.54 2.25 -0.54
CA LYS A 41 -17.31 3.49 -0.46
C LYS A 41 -17.41 3.99 0.98
N LYS A 42 -17.75 3.11 1.93
CA LYS A 42 -17.85 3.46 3.36
C LYS A 42 -16.50 3.94 3.93
N THR A 43 -15.39 3.31 3.53
CA THR A 43 -14.03 3.74 3.89
C THR A 43 -13.75 5.17 3.39
N LYS A 44 -14.09 5.45 2.12
CA LYS A 44 -13.92 6.77 1.51
C LYS A 44 -14.81 7.84 2.14
N ASP A 45 -16.08 7.53 2.38
CA ASP A 45 -17.05 8.45 2.99
C ASP A 45 -16.64 8.83 4.42
N LYS A 46 -15.96 7.92 5.14
CA LYS A 46 -15.36 8.18 6.46
C LYS A 46 -14.00 8.88 6.40
N GLY A 47 -13.43 9.10 5.23
CA GLY A 47 -12.08 9.66 5.07
C GLY A 47 -10.97 8.74 5.60
N LEU A 48 -11.25 7.45 5.80
CA LEU A 48 -10.27 6.49 6.29
C LEU A 48 -9.27 6.20 5.18
N LYS A 49 -8.00 6.48 5.44
CA LYS A 49 -6.90 6.19 4.52
C LYS A 49 -6.05 5.06 5.10
N LYS A 50 -5.55 4.20 4.22
CA LYS A 50 -4.50 3.26 4.59
C LYS A 50 -3.29 4.10 5.04
N GLN A 51 -2.64 3.69 6.13
CA GLN A 51 -1.33 4.25 6.47
C GLN A 51 -0.37 3.94 5.31
N PRO A 52 0.31 4.94 4.74
CA PRO A 52 1.26 4.69 3.65
C PRO A 52 2.37 3.74 4.12
N GLY A 53 2.91 2.96 3.20
CA GLY A 53 4.11 2.19 3.49
C GLY A 53 5.27 3.13 3.79
N CYS A 54 6.11 2.76 4.74
CA CYS A 54 7.33 3.51 5.07
C CYS A 54 8.49 2.51 5.17
N SER A 55 9.59 2.81 4.49
CA SER A 55 10.90 2.21 4.74
C SER A 55 11.86 3.30 5.21
N TRP A 56 13.00 2.93 5.79
CA TRP A 56 14.02 3.89 6.18
C TRP A 56 15.40 3.26 6.17
N ILE A 57 16.42 4.09 6.06
CA ILE A 57 17.83 3.72 6.23
C ILE A 57 18.51 4.68 7.20
N ASP A 58 19.59 4.23 7.83
CA ASP A 58 20.45 5.08 8.66
C ASP A 58 21.80 5.26 7.94
N VAL A 59 22.15 6.51 7.69
CA VAL A 59 23.41 6.91 7.07
C VAL A 59 24.07 7.96 7.94
N GLY A 60 25.23 7.65 8.50
CA GLY A 60 25.98 8.62 9.32
C GLY A 60 25.17 9.15 10.50
N ASN A 61 24.38 8.28 11.15
CA ASN A 61 23.53 8.63 12.29
C ASN A 61 22.36 9.57 11.93
N THR A 62 22.00 9.60 10.65
CA THR A 62 20.84 10.33 10.10
C THR A 62 19.86 9.33 9.50
N VAL A 63 18.60 9.39 9.92
CA VAL A 63 17.54 8.54 9.40
C VAL A 63 16.93 9.19 8.15
N HIS A 64 16.98 8.47 7.04
CA HIS A 64 16.31 8.82 5.79
C HIS A 64 15.08 7.92 5.63
N ALA A 65 13.89 8.50 5.75
CA ALA A 65 12.63 7.79 5.58
C ALA A 65 12.11 7.94 4.15
N PHE A 66 11.53 6.87 3.62
CA PHE A 66 10.89 6.80 2.32
C PHE A 66 9.45 6.34 2.52
N VAL A 67 8.52 7.28 2.35
CA VAL A 67 7.09 7.03 2.49
C VAL A 67 6.48 6.90 1.09
N VAL A 68 5.53 5.98 0.92
CA VAL A 68 4.79 5.83 -0.34
C VAL A 68 4.14 7.17 -0.70
N ASP A 69 4.29 7.59 -1.96
CA ASP A 69 3.83 8.88 -2.52
C ASP A 69 4.45 10.13 -1.87
N ASP A 70 5.54 9.99 -1.12
CA ASP A 70 6.27 11.13 -0.56
C ASP A 70 7.47 11.52 -1.44
N ASN A 71 7.42 12.76 -1.94
CA ASN A 71 8.46 13.36 -2.76
C ASN A 71 9.19 14.52 -2.04
N SER A 72 9.06 14.61 -0.72
CA SER A 72 9.61 15.72 0.07
C SER A 72 11.13 15.67 0.28
N HIS A 73 11.76 14.50 0.06
CA HIS A 73 13.20 14.35 0.20
C HIS A 73 13.93 15.22 -0.83
N CYS A 74 14.92 16.02 -0.41
CA CYS A 74 15.64 16.94 -1.29
C CYS A 74 16.34 16.24 -2.47
N GLU A 75 16.73 14.97 -2.28
CA GLU A 75 17.36 14.14 -3.30
C GLU A 75 16.39 13.14 -3.98
N PHE A 76 15.08 13.33 -3.82
CA PHE A 76 14.05 12.40 -4.33
C PHE A 76 14.29 12.01 -5.80
N GLU A 77 14.52 12.99 -6.68
CA GLU A 77 14.76 12.73 -8.11
C GLU A 77 15.98 11.84 -8.35
N ASN A 78 17.10 12.11 -7.68
CA ASN A 78 18.34 11.35 -7.82
C ASN A 78 18.17 9.90 -7.35
N ILE A 79 17.47 9.71 -6.24
CA ILE A 79 17.21 8.39 -5.67
C ILE A 79 16.34 7.56 -6.62
N TYR A 80 15.27 8.14 -7.18
CA TYR A 80 14.41 7.44 -8.13
C TYR A 80 15.09 7.15 -9.46
N LEU A 81 15.93 8.05 -9.97
CA LEU A 81 16.75 7.80 -11.16
C LEU A 81 17.71 6.62 -10.95
N LEU A 82 18.39 6.58 -9.79
CA LEU A 82 19.27 5.46 -9.43
C LEU A 82 18.50 4.15 -9.33
N LEU A 83 17.35 4.14 -8.66
CA LEU A 83 16.49 2.96 -8.55
C LEU A 83 16.03 2.46 -9.92
N HIS A 84 15.65 3.36 -10.82
CA HIS A 84 15.27 3.01 -12.19
C HIS A 84 16.42 2.37 -12.99
N ASP A 85 17.62 2.94 -12.90
CA ASP A 85 18.82 2.39 -13.56
C ASP A 85 19.18 1.00 -12.99
N LEU A 86 19.16 0.85 -11.66
CA LEU A 86 19.37 -0.43 -10.99
C LEU A 86 18.34 -1.47 -11.44
N HIS A 87 17.05 -1.12 -11.45
CA HIS A 87 15.98 -2.00 -11.94
C HIS A 87 16.20 -2.43 -13.39
N THR A 88 16.58 -1.48 -14.24
CA THR A 88 16.89 -1.74 -15.66
C THR A 88 18.06 -2.70 -15.80
N LYS A 89 19.11 -2.54 -15.00
CA LYS A 89 20.27 -3.45 -14.97
C LYS A 89 19.89 -4.83 -14.46
N MET A 90 19.10 -4.92 -13.38
CA MET A 90 18.64 -6.19 -12.81
C MET A 90 17.77 -7.00 -13.79
N LYS A 91 16.85 -6.34 -14.52
CA LYS A 91 16.05 -6.96 -15.58
C LYS A 91 16.92 -7.59 -16.67
N LYS A 92 18.01 -6.92 -17.07
CA LYS A 92 18.93 -7.41 -18.11
C LYS A 92 19.71 -8.66 -17.68
N ILE A 93 19.89 -8.89 -16.39
CA ILE A 93 20.62 -10.04 -15.83
C ILE A 93 19.72 -11.30 -15.73
N GLY A 94 18.45 -11.20 -16.16
CA GLY A 94 17.52 -12.33 -16.18
C GLY A 94 16.81 -12.56 -14.83
N HIS A 95 16.89 -11.60 -13.91
CA HIS A 95 16.02 -11.63 -12.73
C HIS A 95 14.59 -11.30 -13.16
N THR A 96 13.74 -12.33 -13.20
CA THR A 96 12.29 -12.19 -13.14
C THR A 96 11.92 -11.70 -11.74
N LEU A 97 11.99 -10.39 -11.53
CA LEU A 97 11.27 -9.77 -10.42
C LEU A 97 9.78 -9.95 -10.71
N HIS A 98 9.05 -10.55 -9.76
CA HIS A 98 7.58 -10.68 -9.83
C HIS A 98 6.99 -9.32 -10.20
N GLU A 99 6.13 -9.29 -11.23
CA GLU A 99 5.60 -8.08 -11.88
C GLU A 99 4.60 -7.28 -11.01
N ASP A 100 4.85 -7.12 -9.72
CA ASP A 100 4.03 -6.32 -8.79
C ASP A 100 4.72 -5.02 -8.33
N LEU A 101 5.78 -4.60 -9.02
CA LEU A 101 6.32 -3.24 -8.91
C LEU A 101 5.92 -2.44 -10.15
N THR A 102 4.64 -2.44 -10.49
CA THR A 102 4.07 -1.21 -11.04
C THR A 102 4.06 -0.22 -9.89
N MET A 103 4.88 0.83 -10.00
CA MET A 103 4.59 2.05 -9.25
C MET A 103 3.35 2.67 -9.89
N ASP A 104 2.21 2.02 -9.68
CA ASP A 104 0.92 2.62 -9.94
C ASP A 104 0.70 3.66 -8.85
N PHE A 105 1.24 4.85 -9.09
CA PHE A 105 0.78 6.08 -8.48
C PHE A 105 -0.70 6.23 -8.88
N ASN A 106 -1.59 5.61 -8.11
CA ASN A 106 -3.03 5.84 -7.97
C ASN A 106 -3.77 4.51 -7.71
N LEU A 107 -4.02 4.21 -6.43
CA LEU A 107 -5.23 3.51 -5.97
C LEU A 107 -5.52 3.75 -4.48
#